data_AF-A0A1H9G7H4-F1
#
_entry.id   AF-A0A1H9G7H4-F1
#
_cell.length_a   1.000
_cell.length_b   1.000
_cell.length_c   1.000
_cell.angle_alpha   90.00
_cell.angle_beta   90.00
_cell.angle_gamma   90.00
#
_symmetry.space_group_name_H-M   'P 1'
#
loop_
_entity.id
_entity.type
_entity.pdbx_description
1 polymer ?
#
loop_
_entity_poly.entity_id
_entity_poly.type
_entity_poly.pdbx_seq_one_letter_code
_entity_poly.pdbx_strand_id
1 'polypeptide(L)'
;MYRFFLLLAVIASTILCLWLQTAWYWPGIAALILAVLLPVWRRGGFYFAFLGGLLVWGIYAGFLHFDSEGRLSDRLAVTFGATSGWMLVGVTALWGALTTGLGGWTGASLRRALVKDEPK
;
A
#
# COMPACT_ATOMS: atom_id res chain seq x y z
N MET A 1 8.92 2.18 18.35
CA MET A 1 9.89 1.62 17.39
C MET A 1 9.23 0.75 16.32
N TYR A 2 8.45 -0.28 16.66
CA TYR A 2 7.82 -1.20 15.67
C TYR A 2 6.98 -0.56 14.55
N ARG A 3 6.40 0.62 14.80
CA ARG A 3 5.64 1.40 13.80
C ARG A 3 6.51 1.83 12.61
N PHE A 4 7.72 2.31 12.89
CA PHE A 4 8.67 2.75 11.87
C PHE A 4 9.20 1.55 11.08
N PHE A 5 9.49 0.43 11.77
CA PHE A 5 9.87 -0.82 11.10
C PHE A 5 8.75 -1.36 10.19
N LEU A 6 7.49 -1.28 10.61
CA LEU A 6 6.36 -1.66 9.76
C LEU A 6 6.29 -0.78 8.50
N LEU A 7 6.43 0.54 8.64
CA LEU A 7 6.46 1.46 7.49
C LEU A 7 7.57 1.08 6.50
N LEU A 8 8.80 0.93 6.99
CA LEU A 8 9.95 0.56 6.14
C LEU A 8 9.76 -0.81 5.49
N ALA A 9 9.26 -1.80 6.24
CA ALA A 9 9.01 -3.13 5.72
C ALA A 9 7.93 -3.12 4.64
N VAL A 10 6.84 -2.37 4.83
CA VAL A 10 5.77 -2.22 3.81
C VAL A 10 6.29 -1.49 2.58
N ILE A 11 7.13 -0.47 2.73
CA ILE A 11 7.77 0.21 1.60
C ILE A 11 8.62 -0.80 0.81
N ALA A 12 9.54 -1.51 1.50
CA ALA A 12 10.41 -2.49 0.86
C ALA A 12 9.63 -3.62 0.18
N SER A 13 8.61 -4.18 0.84
CA SER A 13 7.80 -5.25 0.27
C SER A 13 6.96 -4.77 -0.90
N THR A 14 6.41 -3.54 -0.86
CA THR A 14 5.64 -2.98 -1.98
C THR A 14 6.53 -2.73 -3.19
N ILE A 15 7.75 -2.22 -2.99
CA ILE A 15 8.75 -2.07 -4.05
C ILE A 15 9.07 -3.42 -4.67
N LEU A 16 9.34 -4.45 -3.85
CA LEU A 16 9.59 -5.82 -4.32
C LEU A 16 8.41 -6.37 -5.15
N CYS A 17 7.18 -6.21 -4.67
CA CYS A 17 5.98 -6.65 -5.38
C CYS A 17 5.84 -5.98 -6.75
N LEU A 18 6.08 -4.67 -6.83
CA LEU A 18 6.06 -3.93 -8.10
C LEU A 18 7.20 -4.35 -9.03
N TRP A 19 8.41 -4.49 -8.50
CA TRP A 19 9.58 -4.89 -9.28
C TRP A 19 9.41 -6.29 -9.90
N LEU A 20 8.87 -7.23 -9.12
CA LEU A 20 8.53 -8.57 -9.57
C LEU A 20 7.26 -8.63 -10.47
N GLN A 21 6.64 -7.49 -10.78
CA GLN A 21 5.40 -7.39 -11.57
C GLN A 21 4.29 -8.32 -11.05
N THR A 22 4.21 -8.45 -9.73
CA THR A 22 3.16 -9.25 -9.09
C THR A 22 1.79 -8.60 -9.29
N ALA A 23 0.72 -9.38 -9.13
CA ALA A 23 -0.64 -8.84 -9.21
C ALA A 23 -0.86 -7.71 -8.18
N TRP A 24 -1.69 -6.74 -8.55
CA TRP A 24 -1.89 -5.47 -7.83
C TRP A 24 -2.29 -5.62 -6.34
N TYR A 25 -2.88 -6.76 -5.93
CA TYR A 25 -3.30 -7.01 -4.55
C TYR A 25 -2.19 -7.56 -3.64
N TRP A 26 -1.08 -8.05 -4.20
CA TRP A 26 0.01 -8.65 -3.42
C TRP A 26 0.65 -7.73 -2.37
N PRO A 27 0.85 -6.41 -2.62
CA PRO A 27 1.29 -5.49 -1.58
C PRO A 27 0.40 -5.49 -0.34
N GLY A 28 -0.91 -5.68 -0.51
CA GLY A 28 -1.86 -5.80 0.60
C GLY A 28 -1.65 -7.07 1.42
N ILE A 29 -1.41 -8.20 0.76
CA ILE A 29 -1.09 -9.48 1.41
C ILE A 29 0.23 -9.37 2.17
N ALA A 30 1.26 -8.76 1.56
CA ALA A 30 2.54 -8.53 2.22
C ALA A 30 2.38 -7.65 3.47
N ALA A 31 1.60 -6.56 3.38
CA ALA A 31 1.31 -5.70 4.52
C ALA A 31 0.55 -6.45 5.64
N LEU A 32 -0.35 -7.36 5.29
CA LEU A 32 -1.02 -8.25 6.25
C LEU A 32 -0.01 -9.12 7.00
N ILE A 33 0.83 -9.86 6.27
CA ILE A 33 1.83 -10.76 6.87
C ILE A 33 2.76 -9.98 7.80
N LEU A 34 3.28 -8.84 7.33
CA LEU A 34 4.16 -7.98 8.12
C LEU A 34 3.48 -7.46 9.39
N ALA A 35 2.21 -7.08 9.33
CA ALA A 35 1.46 -6.60 10.49
C ALA A 35 1.03 -7.72 11.45
N VAL A 36 0.97 -8.97 11.00
CA VAL A 36 0.83 -10.15 11.89
C VAL A 36 2.13 -10.38 12.66
N LEU A 37 3.28 -10.31 11.97
CA LEU A 37 4.60 -10.59 12.56
C LEU A 37 5.06 -9.49 13.52
N LEU A 38 4.84 -8.22 13.16
CA LEU A 38 5.31 -7.08 13.97
C LEU A 38 4.28 -6.68 15.03
N PRO A 39 4.66 -6.52 16.31
CA PRO A 39 3.76 -6.15 17.40
C PRO A 39 3.38 -4.65 17.34
N VAL A 40 2.46 -4.31 16.43
CA VAL A 40 1.98 -2.94 16.23
C VAL A 40 0.56 -2.77 16.78
N TRP A 41 0.25 -1.59 17.33
CA TRP A 41 -1.11 -1.24 17.75
C TRP A 41 -2.04 -1.22 16.54
N ARG A 42 -3.24 -1.82 16.64
CA ARG A 42 -4.29 -1.89 15.60
C ARG A 42 -4.42 -0.66 14.68
N ARG A 43 -4.57 0.56 15.24
CA ARG A 43 -4.65 1.79 14.42
C ARG A 43 -3.33 2.11 13.70
N GLY A 44 -2.20 1.87 14.35
CA GLY A 44 -0.88 2.00 13.71
C GLY A 44 -0.67 1.00 12.57
N GLY A 45 -1.24 -0.20 12.66
CA GLY A 45 -1.21 -1.18 11.56
C GLY A 45 -1.77 -0.61 10.25
N PHE A 46 -2.86 0.16 10.34
CA PHE A 46 -3.44 0.84 9.18
C PHE A 46 -2.56 1.99 8.68
N TYR A 47 -2.32 3.01 9.52
CA TYR A 47 -1.73 4.28 9.04
C TYR A 47 -0.32 4.13 8.48
N PHE A 48 0.53 3.28 9.08
CA PHE A 48 1.89 3.08 8.59
C PHE A 48 1.93 2.23 7.31
N ALA A 49 1.06 1.23 7.19
CA ALA A 49 0.94 0.46 5.95
C ALA A 49 0.31 1.30 4.82
N PHE A 50 -0.69 2.13 5.14
CA PHE A 50 -1.31 3.08 4.22
C PHE A 50 -0.27 4.07 3.69
N LEU A 51 0.50 4.70 4.58
CA LEU A 51 1.53 5.66 4.18
C LEU A 51 2.62 5.01 3.32
N GLY A 52 3.05 3.79 3.66
CA GLY A 52 4.01 3.04 2.86
C GLY A 52 3.50 2.75 1.45
N GLY A 53 2.26 2.29 1.32
CA GLY A 53 1.63 2.07 0.02
C GLY A 53 1.43 3.35 -0.79
N LEU A 54 0.95 4.42 -0.14
CA LEU A 54 0.74 5.74 -0.75
C LEU A 54 2.03 6.28 -1.37
N LEU A 55 3.13 6.22 -0.62
CA LEU A 55 4.43 6.72 -1.07
C LEU A 55 4.94 5.91 -2.25
N VAL A 56 4.97 4.58 -2.13
CA VAL A 56 5.55 3.73 -3.18
C VAL A 56 4.72 3.79 -4.46
N TRP A 57 3.40 3.61 -4.40
CA TRP A 57 2.56 3.70 -5.59
C TRP A 57 2.46 5.11 -6.15
N GLY A 58 2.38 6.14 -5.30
CA GLY A 58 2.36 7.52 -5.77
C GLY A 58 3.64 7.92 -6.50
N ILE A 59 4.80 7.58 -5.95
CA ILE A 59 6.10 7.83 -6.59
C ILE A 59 6.22 7.00 -7.87
N TYR A 60 5.89 5.71 -7.82
CA TYR A 60 6.04 4.83 -8.99
C TYR A 60 5.09 5.21 -10.14
N ALA A 61 3.80 5.44 -9.85
CA ALA A 61 2.85 5.88 -10.86
C ALA A 61 3.17 7.29 -11.39
N GLY A 62 3.62 8.19 -10.53
CA GLY A 62 4.09 9.52 -10.93
C GLY A 62 5.33 9.45 -11.82
N PHE A 63 6.29 8.59 -11.49
CA PHE A 63 7.47 8.33 -12.32
C PHE A 63 7.07 7.81 -13.71
N LEU A 64 6.18 6.81 -13.79
CA LEU A 64 5.69 6.29 -15.07
C LEU A 64 4.91 7.34 -15.87
N HIS A 65 4.14 8.22 -15.19
CA HIS A 65 3.47 9.33 -15.85
C HIS A 65 4.47 10.30 -16.48
N PHE A 66 5.52 10.69 -15.75
CA PHE A 66 6.56 11.58 -16.28
C PHE A 66 7.35 10.93 -17.41
N ASP A 67 7.80 9.68 -17.23
CA ASP A 67 8.62 8.94 -18.20
C ASP A 67 7.89 8.70 -19.52
N SER A 68 6.56 8.51 -19.46
CA SER A 68 5.71 8.33 -20.64
C SER A 68 5.14 9.62 -21.23
N GLU A 69 5.55 10.80 -20.73
CA GLU A 69 4.98 12.10 -21.09
C GLU A 69 3.45 12.14 -20.96
N GLY A 70 2.88 11.41 -19.99
CA GLY A 70 1.44 11.34 -19.74
C GLY A 70 0.62 10.59 -20.79
N ARG A 71 1.24 10.01 -21.83
CA ARG A 71 0.56 9.43 -23.02
C ARG A 71 -0.60 8.49 -22.70
N LEU A 72 -0.41 7.60 -21.73
CA LEU A 72 -1.43 6.61 -21.37
C LEU A 72 -2.45 7.18 -20.38
N SER A 73 -1.97 7.84 -19.34
CA SER A 73 -2.81 8.43 -18.30
C SER A 73 -3.72 9.53 -18.82
N ASP A 74 -3.28 10.37 -19.76
CA ASP A 74 -4.13 11.45 -20.30
C ASP A 74 -5.23 10.89 -21.21
N ARG A 75 -4.94 9.83 -21.97
CA ARG A 75 -5.95 9.10 -22.75
C ARG A 75 -7.00 8.46 -21.84
N LEU A 76 -6.56 7.79 -20.78
CA LEU A 76 -7.47 7.22 -19.79
C LEU A 76 -8.27 8.30 -19.07
N ALA A 77 -7.67 9.47 -18.79
CA ALA A 77 -8.37 10.57 -18.15
C ALA A 77 -9.60 11.01 -18.97
N VAL A 78 -9.46 11.11 -20.29
CA VAL A 78 -10.60 11.40 -21.20
C VAL A 78 -11.66 10.30 -21.11
N THR A 79 -11.27 9.03 -21.13
CA THR A 79 -12.21 7.90 -21.02
C THR A 79 -13.01 7.92 -19.71
N PHE A 80 -12.36 8.29 -18.60
CA PHE A 80 -12.99 8.35 -17.28
C PHE A 80 -13.60 9.71 -16.94
N GLY A 81 -13.56 10.69 -17.86
CA GLY A 81 -14.03 12.05 -17.60
C GLY A 81 -13.21 12.82 -16.54
N ALA A 82 -11.97 12.39 -16.29
CA ALA A 82 -11.04 13.06 -15.38
C ALA A 82 -10.42 14.29 -16.06
N THR A 83 -10.12 15.32 -15.27
CA THR A 83 -9.57 16.59 -15.79
C THR A 83 -8.10 16.51 -16.19
N SER A 84 -7.35 15.50 -15.71
CA SER A 84 -5.92 15.32 -15.99
C SER A 84 -5.47 13.88 -15.70
N GLY A 85 -4.46 13.38 -16.41
CA GLY A 85 -3.79 12.13 -16.08
C GLY A 85 -3.22 12.10 -14.66
N TRP A 86 -2.84 13.26 -14.08
CA TRP A 86 -2.41 13.36 -12.68
C TRP A 86 -3.49 12.98 -11.68
N MET A 87 -4.76 13.20 -12.01
CA MET A 87 -5.88 12.75 -11.18
C MET A 87 -5.90 11.22 -11.10
N LEU A 88 -5.63 10.53 -12.22
CA LEU A 88 -5.51 9.07 -12.24
C LEU A 88 -4.30 8.58 -11.45
N VAL A 89 -3.16 9.26 -11.53
CA VAL A 89 -1.99 8.95 -10.67
C VAL A 89 -2.37 9.02 -9.19
N GLY A 90 -3.10 10.06 -8.79
CA GLY A 90 -3.60 10.21 -7.42
C GLY A 90 -4.56 9.10 -7.00
N VAL A 91 -5.50 8.73 -7.87
CA VAL A 91 -6.44 7.62 -7.65
C VAL A 91 -5.68 6.30 -7.50
N THR A 92 -4.69 6.05 -8.37
CA THR A 92 -3.82 4.87 -8.25
C THR A 92 -3.13 4.88 -6.90
N ALA A 93 -2.40 5.94 -6.54
CA ALA A 93 -1.69 6.05 -5.26
C ALA A 93 -2.60 5.75 -4.05
N LEU A 94 -3.82 6.31 -4.05
CA LEU A 94 -4.82 6.07 -3.00
C LEU A 94 -5.30 4.62 -2.99
N TRP A 95 -5.51 4.00 -4.16
CA TRP A 95 -5.90 2.60 -4.24
C TRP A 95 -4.84 1.67 -3.62
N GLY A 96 -3.56 1.98 -3.84
CA GLY A 96 -2.44 1.24 -3.25
C GLY A 96 -2.37 1.41 -1.75
N ALA A 97 -2.48 2.65 -1.30
CA ALA A 97 -2.51 3.02 0.11
C ALA A 97 -3.65 2.33 0.87
N LEU A 98 -4.85 2.30 0.29
CA LEU A 98 -6.00 1.60 0.87
C LEU A 98 -5.76 0.10 0.93
N THR A 99 -5.22 -0.50 -0.14
CA THR A 99 -4.95 -1.94 -0.21
C THR A 99 -3.92 -2.38 0.84
N THR A 100 -2.80 -1.67 0.96
CA THR A 100 -1.78 -1.95 1.98
C THR A 100 -2.27 -1.60 3.39
N GLY A 101 -3.00 -0.48 3.55
CA GLY A 101 -3.58 -0.06 4.81
C GLY A 101 -4.55 -1.08 5.39
N LEU A 102 -5.49 -1.59 4.56
CA LEU A 102 -6.43 -2.63 4.95
C LEU A 102 -5.73 -3.96 5.25
N GLY A 103 -4.70 -4.31 4.47
CA GLY A 103 -3.83 -5.46 4.76
C GLY A 103 -3.19 -5.34 6.15
N GLY A 104 -2.52 -4.22 6.41
CA GLY A 104 -1.87 -3.95 7.69
C GLY A 104 -2.84 -3.90 8.88
N TRP A 105 -4.05 -3.36 8.69
CA TRP A 105 -5.07 -3.37 9.72
C TRP A 105 -5.60 -4.78 10.00
N THR A 106 -5.85 -5.56 8.96
CA THR A 106 -6.29 -6.96 9.08
C THR A 106 -5.23 -7.78 9.83
N GLY A 107 -3.96 -7.66 9.44
CA GLY A 107 -2.86 -8.38 10.10
C GLY A 107 -2.68 -8.01 11.57
N ALA A 108 -2.72 -6.71 11.89
CA ALA A 108 -2.63 -6.25 13.29
C ALA A 108 -3.83 -6.68 14.14
N SER A 109 -5.01 -6.83 13.52
CA SER A 109 -6.22 -7.32 14.20
C SER A 109 -6.16 -8.83 14.42
N LEU A 110 -5.71 -9.58 13.42
CA LEU A 110 -5.52 -11.03 13.50
C LEU A 110 -4.51 -11.40 14.58
N ARG A 111 -3.35 -10.71 14.63
CA ARG A 111 -2.36 -10.91 15.71
C ARG A 111 -2.97 -10.76 17.10
N ARG A 112 -3.83 -9.76 17.29
CA ARG A 112 -4.48 -9.52 18.59
C ARG A 112 -5.50 -10.59 18.95
N ALA A 113 -6.22 -11.12 17.96
CA ALA A 113 -7.12 -12.25 18.18
C ALA A 113 -6.31 -13.48 18.64
N LEU A 114 -5.23 -13.79 17.93
CA LEU A 114 -4.36 -14.93 18.26
C LEU A 114 -3.69 -14.83 19.65
N VAL A 115 -3.18 -13.64 20.02
CA VAL A 115 -2.55 -13.42 21.34
C VAL A 115 -3.57 -13.42 22.48
N LYS A 116 -4.84 -13.11 22.22
CA LYS A 116 -5.89 -13.11 23.25
C LYS A 116 -6.28 -14.54 23.66
N ASP A 117 -6.09 -15.52 22.79
CA ASP A 117 -6.45 -16.92 23.01
C ASP A 117 -5.35 -17.75 23.68
N GLU A 118 -4.19 -17.15 24.04
CA GLU A 118 -3.20 -17.82 24.88
C GLU A 118 -3.73 -17.89 26.34
N PRO A 119 -3.99 -19.10 26.88
CA PRO A 119 -4.41 -19.25 28.27
C PRO A 119 -3.28 -18.78 29.19
N LYS A 120 -3.64 -17.92 30.16
CA LYS A 120 -2.73 -17.46 31.24
C LYS A 120 -2.23 -18.63 32.08
#